data_AF-A0ABD4ABB9-F1
#
_entry.id   AF-A0ABD4ABB9-F1
#
_cell.length_a   1.000
_cell.length_b   1.000
_cell.length_c   1.000
_cell.angle_alpha   90.00
_cell.angle_beta   90.00
_cell.angle_gamma   90.00
#
_symmetry.space_group_name_H-M   'P 1'
#
loop_
_entity.id
_entity.type
_entity.pdbx_description
1 polymer ?
#
loop_
_entity_poly.entity_id
_entity_poly.type
_entity_poly.pdbx_seq_one_letter_code
_entity_poly.pdbx_strand_id
1 'polypeptide(L)'
;MYSLIINEQNLIQEPIISKLFYQKKVFQTVPFYLQELFHFNAVIFPTCYGEIFGATVKKFVKLDQRIELGKKLAWILFDMGRLQTFIDFAIHTPHTGSRYDYEKFWLKKRNTPMLRLTYPIVKQEPLTGISWDKKQRVKKRWFLPPIIKEEVNMTYWLRKKHIEIELLVNLKEWMRWNE
;
A
#
# COMPACT_ATOMS: atom_id res chain seq x y z
N MET A 1 14.52 7.39 -12.50
CA MET A 1 13.38 6.94 -11.67
C MET A 1 13.81 6.14 -10.43
N TYR A 2 14.58 5.05 -10.56
CA TYR A 2 14.92 4.20 -9.40
C TYR A 2 15.68 4.92 -8.28
N SER A 3 16.55 5.89 -8.60
CA SER A 3 17.24 6.69 -7.58
C SER A 3 16.29 7.41 -6.63
N LEU A 4 15.16 7.93 -7.13
CA LEU A 4 14.13 8.59 -6.31
C LEU A 4 13.44 7.57 -5.41
N ILE A 5 13.06 6.42 -5.95
CA ILE A 5 12.44 5.34 -5.16
C ILE A 5 13.38 4.91 -4.04
N ILE A 6 14.65 4.68 -4.36
CA ILE A 6 15.68 4.30 -3.37
C ILE A 6 15.81 5.40 -2.32
N ASN A 7 15.88 6.67 -2.74
CA ASN A 7 15.98 7.80 -1.82
C ASN A 7 14.80 7.84 -0.84
N GLU A 8 13.56 7.81 -1.33
CA GLU A 8 12.37 7.88 -0.48
C GLU A 8 12.29 6.70 0.49
N GLN A 9 12.57 5.48 0.02
CA GLN A 9 12.49 4.30 0.89
C GLN A 9 13.57 4.28 1.99
N ASN A 10 14.73 4.89 1.73
CA ASN A 10 15.78 5.08 2.74
C ASN A 10 15.48 6.26 3.67
N LEU A 11 14.92 7.34 3.13
CA LEU A 11 14.57 8.55 3.90
C LEU A 11 13.59 8.21 5.02
N ILE A 12 12.58 7.37 4.76
CA ILE A 12 11.59 6.96 5.78
C ILE A 12 12.12 5.93 6.78
N GLN A 13 13.27 5.30 6.53
CA GLN A 13 13.75 4.16 7.32
C GLN A 13 13.96 4.56 8.78
N GLU A 14 14.76 5.59 9.05
CA GLU A 14 15.02 6.04 10.41
C GLU A 14 13.81 6.68 11.12
N PRO A 15 13.15 7.70 10.55
CA PRO A 15 12.12 8.45 11.26
C PRO A 15 10.81 7.67 11.48
N ILE A 16 10.53 6.67 10.63
CA ILE A 16 9.27 5.91 10.68
C ILE A 16 9.54 4.46 11.06
N ILE A 17 10.36 3.75 10.28
CA ILE A 17 10.51 2.30 10.45
C ILE A 17 11.33 1.98 11.70
N SER A 18 12.42 2.70 11.96
CA SER A 18 13.31 2.45 13.12
C SER A 18 12.81 3.11 14.40
N LYS A 19 11.87 4.07 14.35
CA LYS A 19 11.38 4.79 15.53
C LYS A 19 10.65 3.85 16.49
N LEU A 20 11.15 3.77 17.73
CA LEU A 20 10.68 2.82 18.75
C LEU A 20 9.17 2.90 19.01
N PHE A 21 8.61 4.11 18.91
CA PHE A 21 7.17 4.34 19.02
C PHE A 21 6.37 3.52 18.00
N TYR A 22 6.70 3.61 16.70
CA TYR A 22 6.00 2.88 15.64
C TYR A 22 6.32 1.39 15.65
N GLN A 23 7.55 1.01 16.02
CA GLN A 23 7.90 -0.39 16.24
C GLN A 23 6.96 -1.07 17.23
N LYS A 24 6.81 -0.50 18.44
CA LYS A 24 5.97 -1.09 19.48
C LYS A 24 4.47 -0.99 19.19
N LYS A 25 4.02 0.15 18.64
CA LYS A 25 2.58 0.42 18.45
C LYS A 25 2.00 -0.09 17.13
N VAL A 26 2.85 -0.40 16.14
CA VAL A 26 2.40 -0.82 14.81
C VAL A 26 3.13 -2.10 14.39
N PHE A 27 4.44 -2.03 14.13
CA PHE A 27 5.16 -3.08 13.40
C PHE A 27 5.38 -4.38 14.19
N GLN A 28 5.32 -4.35 15.52
CA GLN A 28 5.46 -5.54 16.38
C GLN A 28 4.11 -6.00 16.95
N THR A 29 3.00 -5.53 16.40
CA THR A 29 1.66 -5.89 16.89
C THR A 29 1.10 -7.10 16.15
N VAL A 30 0.30 -7.91 16.85
CA VAL A 30 -0.38 -9.07 16.25
C VAL A 30 -1.20 -8.69 15.01
N PRO A 31 -2.01 -7.60 15.01
CA PRO A 31 -2.75 -7.19 13.81
C PRO A 31 -1.85 -6.93 12.60
N PHE A 32 -0.67 -6.32 12.79
CA PHE A 32 0.27 -6.07 11.71
C PHE A 32 0.79 -7.37 11.09
N TYR A 33 1.19 -8.34 11.93
CA TYR A 33 1.64 -9.64 11.44
C TYR A 33 0.54 -10.41 10.70
N LEU A 34 -0.70 -10.36 11.18
CA LEU A 34 -1.83 -10.97 10.49
C LEU A 34 -2.08 -10.31 9.13
N GLN A 35 -2.00 -8.99 9.04
CA GLN A 35 -2.11 -8.28 7.76
C GLN A 35 -1.03 -8.70 6.76
N GLU A 36 0.21 -8.88 7.21
CA GLU A 36 1.29 -9.36 6.34
C GLU A 36 1.07 -10.82 5.91
N LEU A 37 0.62 -11.68 6.84
CA LEU A 37 0.37 -13.11 6.59
C LEU A 37 -0.75 -13.32 5.58
N PHE A 38 -1.87 -12.62 5.74
CA PHE A 38 -3.02 -12.72 4.84
C PHE A 38 -2.92 -11.82 3.60
N HIS A 39 -1.83 -11.06 3.48
CA HIS A 39 -1.59 -10.10 2.40
C HIS A 39 -2.69 -9.06 2.26
N PHE A 40 -3.18 -8.50 3.38
CA PHE A 40 -4.24 -7.49 3.36
C PHE A 40 -3.75 -6.08 2.99
N ASN A 41 -2.44 -5.88 2.88
CA ASN A 41 -1.85 -4.61 2.45
C ASN A 41 -1.47 -4.69 0.97
N ALA A 42 -2.00 -3.77 0.17
CA ALA A 42 -1.70 -3.65 -1.25
C ALA A 42 -1.68 -2.18 -1.68
N VAL A 43 -0.86 -1.88 -2.68
CA VAL A 43 -0.86 -0.59 -3.37
C VAL A 43 -1.46 -0.81 -4.75
N ILE A 44 -2.44 0.02 -5.12
CA ILE A 44 -3.28 -0.18 -6.29
C ILE A 44 -3.32 1.03 -7.21
N PHE A 45 -3.50 0.75 -8.50
CA PHE A 45 -3.76 1.66 -9.60
C PHE A 45 -5.09 1.25 -10.26
N PRO A 46 -6.20 1.84 -9.82
CA PRO A 46 -7.52 1.57 -10.38
C PRO A 46 -7.72 2.29 -11.72
N THR A 47 -8.70 1.80 -12.49
CA THR A 47 -9.15 2.39 -13.75
C THR A 47 -10.64 2.72 -13.69
N CYS A 48 -11.12 3.62 -14.54
CA CYS A 48 -12.56 3.89 -14.68
C CYS A 48 -13.36 2.72 -15.26
N TYR A 49 -12.69 1.66 -15.74
CA TYR A 49 -13.30 0.45 -16.28
C TYR A 49 -13.48 -0.65 -15.21
N GLY A 50 -13.08 -0.37 -13.96
CA GLY A 50 -13.18 -1.32 -12.85
C GLY A 50 -12.03 -2.33 -12.79
N GLU A 51 -11.04 -2.26 -13.68
CA GLU A 51 -9.80 -3.01 -13.51
C GLU A 51 -8.92 -2.35 -12.45
N ILE A 52 -8.21 -3.17 -11.68
CA ILE A 52 -7.26 -2.72 -10.66
C ILE A 52 -5.93 -3.41 -10.87
N PHE A 53 -4.88 -2.61 -11.00
CA PHE A 53 -3.50 -3.06 -11.10
C PHE A 53 -2.74 -2.76 -9.83
N GLY A 54 -1.65 -3.45 -9.55
CA GLY A 54 -0.85 -3.10 -8.37
C GLY A 54 0.08 -4.20 -7.89
N ALA A 55 0.42 -4.10 -6.61
CA ALA A 55 1.20 -5.13 -5.93
C ALA A 55 0.82 -5.22 -4.45
N THR A 56 0.89 -6.44 -3.92
CA THR A 56 0.79 -6.68 -2.47
C THR A 56 2.07 -6.22 -1.77
N VAL A 57 1.90 -5.73 -0.55
CA VAL A 57 3.02 -5.34 0.32
C VAL A 57 3.40 -6.52 1.18
N LYS A 58 4.64 -6.97 1.08
CA LYS A 58 5.20 -8.08 1.86
C LYS A 58 6.47 -7.64 2.58
N LYS A 59 6.60 -8.01 3.85
CA LYS A 59 7.79 -7.74 4.68
C LYS A 59 8.12 -6.24 4.69
N PHE A 60 7.12 -5.40 4.95
CA PHE A 60 7.20 -3.94 4.81
C PHE A 60 8.35 -3.31 5.63
N VAL A 61 8.69 -3.90 6.78
CA VAL A 61 9.80 -3.44 7.64
C VAL A 61 11.15 -3.52 6.90
N LYS A 62 11.31 -4.44 5.94
CA LYS A 62 12.57 -4.63 5.19
C LYS A 62 12.71 -3.61 4.07
N LEU A 63 13.71 -2.72 4.20
CA LEU A 63 14.05 -1.70 3.20
C LEU A 63 14.15 -2.26 1.77
N ASP A 64 14.90 -3.35 1.58
CA ASP A 64 15.08 -3.94 0.26
C ASP A 64 13.74 -4.37 -0.38
N GLN A 65 12.78 -4.85 0.42
CA GLN A 65 11.46 -5.25 -0.07
C GLN A 65 10.61 -4.05 -0.46
N ARG A 66 10.71 -2.93 0.27
CA ARG A 66 10.02 -1.69 -0.10
C ARG A 66 10.60 -1.07 -1.37
N ILE A 67 11.92 -1.13 -1.55
CA ILE A 67 12.57 -0.68 -2.80
C ILE A 67 12.10 -1.54 -3.98
N GLU A 68 12.08 -2.87 -3.84
CA GLU A 68 11.56 -3.76 -4.89
C GLU A 68 10.08 -3.50 -5.20
N LEU A 69 9.24 -3.31 -4.17
CA LEU A 69 7.84 -2.95 -4.33
C LEU A 69 7.70 -1.63 -5.10
N GLY A 70 8.43 -0.59 -4.71
CA GLY A 70 8.40 0.71 -5.38
C GLY A 70 8.81 0.61 -6.85
N LYS A 71 9.86 -0.17 -7.17
CA LYS A 71 10.26 -0.43 -8.56
C LYS A 71 9.18 -1.18 -9.34
N LYS A 72 8.55 -2.19 -8.73
CA LYS A 72 7.43 -2.92 -9.35
C LYS A 72 6.27 -1.97 -9.65
N LEU A 73 5.87 -1.14 -8.69
CA LEU A 73 4.80 -0.14 -8.89
C LEU A 73 5.15 0.87 -10.00
N ALA A 74 6.40 1.30 -10.06
CA ALA A 74 6.87 2.20 -11.10
C ALA A 74 6.82 1.55 -12.50
N TRP A 75 7.20 0.27 -12.59
CA TRP A 75 7.04 -0.51 -13.82
C TRP A 75 5.56 -0.64 -14.23
N ILE A 76 4.66 -0.88 -13.27
CA ILE A 76 3.21 -0.93 -13.53
C ILE A 76 2.71 0.40 -14.10
N LEU A 77 3.17 1.52 -13.52
CA LEU A 77 2.73 2.85 -13.89
C LEU A 77 3.25 3.28 -15.27
N PHE A 78 4.51 3.01 -15.59
CA PHE A 78 5.18 3.58 -16.76
C PHE A 78 5.45 2.58 -17.90
N ASP A 79 5.67 1.30 -17.60
CA ASP A 79 6.11 0.31 -18.59
C ASP A 79 4.99 -0.65 -19.03
N MET A 80 3.89 -0.75 -18.27
CA MET A 80 2.75 -1.62 -18.61
C MET A 80 1.89 -1.12 -19.77
N GLY A 81 2.12 0.11 -20.26
CA GLY A 81 1.34 0.72 -21.35
C GLY A 81 -0.08 1.14 -20.96
N ARG A 82 -0.38 1.27 -19.66
CA ARG A 82 -1.71 1.63 -19.12
C ARG A 82 -1.76 3.01 -18.44
N LEU A 83 -0.69 3.80 -18.52
CA LEU A 83 -0.56 5.09 -17.84
C LEU A 83 -1.77 5.99 -18.03
N GLN A 84 -2.27 6.11 -19.28
CA GLN A 84 -3.42 6.97 -19.57
C GLN A 84 -4.67 6.54 -18.80
N THR A 85 -4.93 5.24 -18.65
CA THR A 85 -6.10 4.76 -17.90
C THR A 85 -6.04 5.12 -16.41
N PHE A 86 -4.83 5.19 -15.85
CA PHE A 86 -4.61 5.60 -14.45
C PHE A 86 -4.77 7.11 -14.29
N ILE A 87 -4.29 7.89 -15.26
CA ILE A 87 -4.49 9.35 -15.31
C ILE A 87 -5.99 9.66 -15.44
N ASP A 88 -6.69 8.98 -16.33
CA ASP A 88 -8.13 9.15 -16.51
C ASP A 88 -8.89 8.87 -15.22
N PHE A 89 -8.50 7.82 -14.48
CA PHE A 89 -9.06 7.57 -13.15
C PHE A 89 -8.80 8.74 -12.19
N ALA A 90 -7.56 9.22 -12.10
CA ALA A 90 -7.19 10.29 -11.18
C ALA A 90 -7.92 11.62 -11.48
N ILE A 91 -8.15 11.91 -12.76
CA ILE A 91 -8.86 13.12 -13.19
C ILE A 91 -10.36 13.01 -12.91
N HIS A 92 -10.98 11.86 -13.21
CA HIS A 92 -12.43 11.71 -13.19
C HIS A 92 -12.98 11.15 -11.86
N THR A 93 -12.13 10.80 -10.91
CA THR A 93 -12.56 10.28 -9.60
C THR A 93 -12.10 11.19 -8.46
N PRO A 94 -13.03 11.87 -7.76
CA PRO A 94 -12.71 12.61 -6.55
C PRO A 94 -12.04 11.71 -5.51
N HIS A 95 -10.85 12.10 -5.04
CA HIS A 95 -10.06 11.33 -4.08
C HIS A 95 -10.51 11.62 -2.65
N THR A 96 -11.38 10.76 -2.11
CA THR A 96 -11.87 10.86 -0.72
C THR A 96 -11.04 10.02 0.26
N GLY A 97 -10.16 9.16 -0.27
CA GLY A 97 -9.38 8.20 0.52
C GLY A 97 -10.22 7.05 1.05
N SER A 98 -11.41 6.86 0.47
CA SER A 98 -12.33 5.75 0.76
C SER A 98 -12.11 4.65 -0.29
N ARG A 99 -12.34 3.38 0.09
CA ARG A 99 -12.35 2.28 -0.91
C ARG A 99 -13.42 2.48 -1.98
N TYR A 100 -14.48 3.19 -1.63
CA TYR A 100 -15.53 3.57 -2.56
C TYR A 100 -15.03 4.29 -3.81
N ASP A 101 -13.91 5.03 -3.72
CA ASP A 101 -13.34 5.77 -4.84
C ASP A 101 -13.10 4.87 -6.05
N TYR A 102 -12.66 3.62 -5.83
CA TYR A 102 -12.49 2.62 -6.89
C TYR A 102 -13.57 1.53 -6.91
N GLU A 103 -14.19 1.20 -5.77
CA GLU A 103 -15.23 0.15 -5.71
C GLU A 103 -16.53 0.54 -6.41
N LYS A 104 -16.80 1.83 -6.60
CA LYS A 104 -18.01 2.31 -7.32
C LYS A 104 -18.11 1.74 -8.74
N PHE A 105 -16.97 1.45 -9.38
CA PHE A 105 -16.89 0.84 -10.71
C PHE A 105 -17.25 -0.67 -10.70
N TRP A 106 -17.49 -1.24 -9.53
CA TRP A 106 -18.02 -2.59 -9.34
C TRP A 106 -19.47 -2.59 -8.86
N LEU A 107 -20.18 -1.47 -9.00
CA LEU A 107 -21.56 -1.28 -8.54
C LEU A 107 -21.73 -1.49 -7.03
N LYS A 108 -20.65 -1.32 -6.25
CA LYS A 108 -20.69 -1.46 -4.79
C LYS A 108 -21.12 -0.16 -4.14
N LYS A 109 -22.02 -0.23 -3.16
CA LYS A 109 -22.40 0.93 -2.35
C LYS A 109 -21.26 1.31 -1.40
N ARG A 110 -21.17 2.59 -1.06
CA ARG A 110 -20.21 3.08 -0.06
C ARG A 110 -20.50 2.43 1.29
N ASN A 111 -19.53 1.67 1.79
CA ASN A 111 -19.53 1.07 3.12
C ASN A 111 -18.31 1.49 3.97
N THR A 112 -17.44 2.33 3.42
CA THR A 112 -16.28 2.88 4.13
C THR A 112 -16.38 4.41 4.22
N PRO A 113 -16.06 4.99 5.39
CA PRO A 113 -16.04 6.44 5.56
C PRO A 113 -14.94 7.09 4.70
N MET A 114 -15.03 8.41 4.51
CA MET A 114 -13.93 9.18 3.91
C MET A 114 -12.76 9.27 4.90
N LEU A 115 -11.52 9.26 4.39
CA LEU A 115 -10.31 9.27 5.23
C LEU A 115 -10.29 10.45 6.20
N ARG A 116 -10.64 11.64 5.71
CA ARG A 116 -10.67 12.90 6.49
C ARG A 116 -11.71 12.92 7.61
N LEU A 117 -12.70 12.03 7.57
CA LEU A 117 -13.71 11.89 8.63
C LEU A 117 -13.29 10.84 9.68
N THR A 118 -12.31 10.00 9.37
CA THR A 118 -11.89 8.88 10.23
C THR A 118 -10.60 9.15 10.97
N TYR A 119 -9.65 9.86 10.36
CA TYR A 119 -8.34 10.11 10.95
C TYR A 119 -8.06 11.59 11.12
N PRO A 120 -7.45 11.99 12.25
CA PRO A 120 -7.02 13.38 12.44
C PRO A 120 -5.87 13.73 11.51
N ILE A 121 -5.67 15.03 11.29
CA ILE A 121 -4.48 15.53 10.61
C ILE A 121 -3.28 15.30 11.52
N VAL A 122 -2.40 14.38 11.13
CA VAL A 122 -1.17 14.09 11.86
C VAL A 122 -0.08 15.03 11.34
N LYS A 123 0.40 15.94 12.20
CA LYS A 123 1.58 16.75 11.91
C LYS A 123 2.83 15.88 12.10
N GLN A 124 3.66 15.82 11.06
CA GLN A 124 4.95 15.13 11.14
C GLN A 124 6.01 16.11 11.64
N GLU A 125 6.88 15.62 12.52
CA GLU A 125 8.07 16.36 12.90
C GLU A 125 9.00 16.46 11.69
N PRO A 126 9.66 17.62 11.47
CA PRO A 126 10.63 17.73 10.39
C PRO A 126 11.74 16.69 10.58
N LEU A 127 12.19 16.12 9.46
CA LEU A 127 13.31 15.19 9.46
C LEU A 127 14.57 15.95 9.85
N THR A 128 15.08 15.67 11.05
CA THR A 128 16.32 16.25 11.54
C THR A 128 17.45 15.21 11.47
N GLY A 129 18.64 15.68 11.12
CA GLY A 129 19.86 14.88 11.16
C GLY A 129 20.55 14.66 9.82
N ILE A 130 21.50 13.73 9.83
CA ILE A 130 22.39 13.44 8.71
C ILE A 130 21.65 12.61 7.67
N SER A 131 21.77 13.01 6.40
CA SER A 131 21.22 12.29 5.25
C SER A 131 21.65 10.82 5.25
N TRP A 132 20.73 9.94 4.85
CA TRP A 132 20.87 8.49 4.98
C TRP A 132 22.06 7.94 4.17
N ASP A 133 22.41 8.57 3.05
CA ASP A 133 23.50 8.17 2.15
C ASP A 133 24.89 8.31 2.79
N LYS A 134 25.02 9.14 3.83
CA LYS A 134 26.24 9.24 4.63
C LYS A 134 26.39 8.10 5.63
N LYS A 135 25.29 7.42 5.98
CA LYS A 135 25.25 6.34 6.98
C LYS A 135 25.38 4.95 6.35
N GLN A 136 24.99 4.80 5.09
CA GLN A 136 25.02 3.51 4.39
C GLN A 136 25.39 3.67 2.92
N ARG A 137 26.07 2.67 2.38
CA ARG A 137 26.39 2.62 0.95
C ARG A 137 25.18 2.17 0.13
N VAL A 138 25.00 2.80 -1.02
CA VAL A 138 23.98 2.41 -2.00
C VAL A 138 24.34 1.06 -2.60
N LYS A 139 23.43 0.08 -2.49
CA LYS A 139 23.68 -1.27 -3.03
C LYS A 139 23.45 -1.26 -4.54
N LYS A 140 24.42 -1.77 -5.33
CA LYS A 140 24.30 -1.88 -6.80
C LYS A 140 23.02 -2.63 -7.23
N ARG A 141 22.63 -3.67 -6.47
CA ARG A 141 21.42 -4.47 -6.74
C ARG A 141 20.12 -3.67 -6.74
N TRP A 142 20.07 -2.52 -6.06
CA TRP A 142 18.87 -1.70 -6.03
C TRP A 142 18.51 -1.12 -7.40
N PHE A 143 19.50 -0.96 -8.29
CA PHE A 143 19.29 -0.47 -9.65
C PHE A 143 18.93 -1.56 -10.66
N LEU A 144 18.96 -2.84 -10.26
CA LEU A 144 18.49 -3.92 -11.13
C LEU A 144 16.99 -3.78 -11.39
N PRO A 145 16.50 -4.18 -12.57
CA PRO A 145 15.08 -4.15 -12.88
C PRO A 145 14.27 -4.99 -11.88
N PRO A 146 13.02 -4.60 -11.59
CA PRO A 146 12.18 -5.34 -10.65
C PRO A 146 11.86 -6.73 -11.19
N ILE A 147 11.75 -7.68 -10.28
CA ILE A 147 11.33 -9.04 -10.60
C ILE A 147 9.79 -9.07 -10.69
N ILE A 148 9.24 -9.20 -11.89
CA ILE A 148 7.80 -9.32 -12.12
C ILE A 148 7.42 -10.81 -12.12
N LYS A 149 7.08 -11.36 -10.95
CA LYS A 149 6.66 -12.77 -10.79
C LYS A 149 5.17 -12.97 -10.56
N GLU A 150 4.48 -11.93 -10.10
CA GLU A 150 3.08 -12.01 -9.69
C GLU A 150 2.19 -11.32 -10.72
N GLU A 151 0.96 -11.79 -10.85
CA GLU A 151 -0.05 -11.13 -11.65
C GLU A 151 -0.28 -9.70 -11.14
N VAL A 152 -0.15 -8.75 -12.06
CA VAL A 152 -0.25 -7.31 -11.78
C VAL A 152 -1.70 -6.85 -11.79
N ASN A 153 -2.57 -7.52 -12.58
CA ASN A 153 -4.01 -7.33 -12.50
C ASN A 153 -4.49 -8.02 -11.21
N MET A 154 -4.90 -7.20 -10.24
CA MET A 154 -5.31 -7.65 -8.91
C MET A 154 -6.82 -7.56 -8.73
N THR A 155 -7.60 -7.33 -9.79
CA THR A 155 -9.06 -7.15 -9.73
C THR A 155 -9.74 -8.31 -9.01
N TYR A 156 -9.51 -9.54 -9.48
CA TYR A 156 -10.12 -10.73 -8.88
C TYR A 156 -9.61 -10.96 -7.46
N TRP A 157 -8.30 -10.85 -7.26
CA TRP A 157 -7.67 -11.02 -5.95
C TRP A 157 -8.24 -10.03 -4.92
N LEU A 158 -8.40 -8.76 -5.28
CA LEU A 158 -8.91 -7.73 -4.36
C LEU A 158 -10.37 -7.97 -4.01
N ARG A 159 -11.19 -8.36 -4.99
CA ARG A 159 -12.59 -8.75 -4.76
C ARG A 159 -12.68 -9.94 -3.80
N LYS A 160 -11.89 -10.97 -4.03
CA LYS A 160 -11.81 -12.14 -3.14
C LYS A 160 -11.40 -11.72 -1.72
N LYS A 161 -10.39 -10.87 -1.58
CA LYS A 161 -9.93 -10.34 -0.28
C LYS A 161 -11.01 -9.55 0.46
N HIS A 162 -11.83 -8.79 -0.25
CA HIS A 162 -12.96 -8.09 0.36
C HIS A 162 -13.99 -9.06 0.92
N ILE A 163 -14.31 -10.14 0.20
CA ILE A 163 -15.22 -11.18 0.70
C ILE A 163 -14.63 -11.86 1.93
N GLU A 164 -13.33 -12.20 1.92
CA GLU A 164 -12.65 -12.77 3.09
C GLU A 164 -12.77 -11.85 4.32
N ILE A 165 -12.57 -10.53 4.15
CA ILE A 165 -12.71 -9.56 5.24
C ILE A 165 -14.17 -9.45 5.72
N GLU A 166 -15.14 -9.40 4.82
CA GLU A 166 -16.57 -9.32 5.17
C GLU A 166 -17.02 -10.56 5.95
N LEU A 167 -16.57 -11.76 5.54
CA LEU A 167 -16.83 -13.00 6.29
C LEU A 167 -16.22 -12.97 7.69
N LEU A 168 -14.98 -12.51 7.83
CA LEU A 168 -14.32 -12.38 9.14
C LEU A 168 -15.04 -11.37 10.06
N VAL A 169 -15.51 -10.25 9.51
CA VAL A 169 -16.30 -9.27 10.26
C VAL A 169 -17.62 -9.88 10.71
N ASN A 170 -18.36 -10.54 9.82
CA ASN A 170 -19.65 -11.16 10.15
C ASN A 170 -19.49 -12.27 11.20
N LEU A 171 -18.45 -13.10 11.09
CA LEU A 171 -18.15 -14.14 12.06
C LEU A 171 -17.84 -13.54 13.44
N LYS A 172 -17.07 -12.44 13.49
CA LYS A 172 -16.78 -11.73 14.74
C LYS A 172 -18.05 -11.17 15.38
N GLU A 173 -18.93 -10.55 14.60
CA GLU A 173 -20.19 -10.00 15.10
C GLU A 173 -21.13 -11.12 15.61
N TRP A 174 -21.16 -12.28 14.94
CA TRP A 174 -21.91 -13.46 15.38
C TRP A 174 -21.39 -14.03 16.71
N MET A 175 -20.06 -14.15 16.87
CA MET A 175 -19.47 -14.59 18.13
C MET A 175 -19.83 -13.64 19.28
N ARG A 176 -19.77 -12.31 19.05
CA ARG A 176 -20.15 -11.30 20.04
C ARG A 176 -21.63 -11.38 20.45
N TRP A 177 -22.50 -11.90 19.59
CA TRP A 177 -23.93 -12.02 19.88
C TRP A 177 -24.29 -13.32 20.62
N ASN A 178 -23.41 -14.33 20.58
CA ASN A 178 -23.57 -15.63 21.23
C ASN A 178 -22.77 -15.78 22.53
N GLU A 179 -22.02 -14.74 22.94
CA GLU A 179 -21.42 -14.58 24.27
C GLU A 179 -22.36 -13.77 25.18
#